data_AF-A0A9E1WWL4-F1
#
_entry.id   AF-A0A9E1WWL4-F1
#
_cell.length_a   1.000
_cell.length_b   1.000
_cell.length_c   1.000
_cell.angle_alpha   90.00
_cell.angle_beta   90.00
_cell.angle_gamma   90.00
#
_symmetry.space_group_name_H-M   'P 1'
#
loop_
_entity.id
_entity.type
_entity.pdbx_description
1 polymer ?
#
loop_
_entity_poly.entity_id
_entity_poly.type
_entity_poly.pdbx_seq_one_letter_code
_entity_poly.pdbx_strand_id
1 'polypeptide(L)' 'FFFRYERHFVYWRHLSHGDVGIVTILHERMHQLSRFQDDFGSL' A
#
# COMPACT_ATOMS: atom_id res chain seq x y z
N PHE A 1 -2.60 9.73 -2.66
CA PHE A 1 -3.41 9.63 -1.42
C PHE A 1 -3.60 8.17 -1.07
N PHE A 2 -4.01 7.85 0.16
CA PHE A 2 -4.34 6.47 0.53
C PHE A 2 -5.49 6.44 1.53
N PHE A 3 -6.17 5.30 1.62
CA PHE A 3 -7.09 4.98 2.71
C PHE A 3 -6.94 3.51 3.12
N ARG A 4 -7.42 3.20 4.34
CA ARG A 4 -7.50 1.82 4.83
C ARG A 4 -8.94 1.33 4.74
N TYR A 5 -9.13 0.17 4.14
CA TYR A 5 -10.40 -0.55 4.17
C TYR A 5 -10.15 -1.95 4.69
N GLU A 6 -10.80 -2.29 5.81
CA GLU A 6 -10.51 -3.50 6.57
C GLU A 6 -8.99 -3.67 6.80
N ARG A 7 -8.41 -4.72 6.22
CA ARG A 7 -6.98 -5.08 6.31
C ARG A 7 -6.18 -4.66 5.08
N HIS A 8 -6.71 -3.80 4.23
CA HIS A 8 -6.05 -3.37 3.01
C HIS A 8 -5.73 -1.87 3.03
N PHE A 9 -4.56 -1.54 2.52
CA PHE A 9 -4.16 -0.18 2.19
C PHE A 9 -4.33 0.04 0.70
N VAL A 10 -5.13 1.04 0.35
CA VAL A 10 -5.45 1.37 -1.04
C VAL A 10 -4.81 2.70 -1.38
N TYR A 11 -3.87 2.68 -2.32
CA TYR A 11 -3.22 3.85 -2.86
C TYR A 11 -3.92 4.30 -4.12
N TRP A 12 -4.22 5.59 -4.20
CA TRP A 12 -4.95 6.15 -5.31
C TRP A 12 -4.49 7.58 -5.63
N ARG A 13 -4.81 8.02 -6.85
CA ARG A 13 -4.52 9.37 -7.34
C ARG A 13 -5.62 9.86 -8.27
N HIS A 14 -5.74 11.17 -8.43
CA HIS A 14 -6.51 11.74 -9.53
C HIS A 14 -5.74 11.57 -10.85
N LEU A 15 -6.47 11.23 -11.91
CA LEU A 15 -5.99 11.21 -13.28
C LEU A 15 -6.20 12.58 -13.93
N SER A 16 -5.57 12.81 -15.08
CA SER A 16 -5.63 14.09 -15.80
C SER A 16 -7.06 14.55 -16.13
N HIS A 17 -8.01 13.63 -16.25
CA HIS A 17 -9.41 13.91 -16.53
C HIS A 17 -10.29 14.08 -15.28
N GLY A 18 -9.70 14.03 -14.07
CA GLY A 18 -10.42 14.14 -12.80
C GLY A 18 -10.87 12.82 -12.20
N ASP A 19 -10.74 11.71 -12.94
CA ASP A 19 -11.08 10.37 -12.44
C ASP A 19 -10.14 9.91 -11.33
N VAL A 20 -10.62 8.97 -10.51
CA VAL A 20 -9.80 8.30 -9.49
C VAL A 20 -9.20 7.02 -10.06
N GLY A 21 -7.87 6.95 -10.08
CA GLY A 21 -7.12 5.75 -10.41
C GLY A 21 -6.62 5.04 -9.16
N ILE A 22 -6.89 3.74 -9.05
CA ILE A 22 -6.24 2.86 -8.06
C ILE A 22 -4.85 2.51 -8.57
N VAL A 23 -3.84 2.77 -7.76
CA VAL A 23 -2.43 2.54 -8.10
C VAL A 23 -1.95 1.21 -7.54
N THR A 24 -2.28 0.94 -6.28
CA THR A 24 -1.83 -0.27 -5.58
C THR A 24 -2.80 -0.61 -4.45
N ILE A 25 -3.06 -1.90 -4.27
CA ILE A 25 -3.77 -2.43 -3.10
C ILE A 25 -2.81 -3.38 -2.40
N LEU A 26 -2.50 -3.10 -1.14
CA LEU A 26 -1.62 -3.92 -0.32
C LEU A 26 -2.40 -4.46 0.87
N HIS A 27 -2.24 -5.76 1.15
CA HIS A 27 -2.76 -6.33 2.39
C HIS A 27 -1.83 -5.98 3.57
N GLU A 28 -2.39 -5.72 4.75
CA GLU A 28 -1.70 -5.36 5.99
C GLU A 28 -0.51 -6.30 6.30
N ARG A 29 -0.70 -7.61 6.11
CA ARG A 29 0.34 -8.62 6.32
C ARG A 29 1.53 -8.51 5.35
N MET A 30 1.34 -7.98 4.14
CA MET A 30 2.46 -7.71 3.24
C MET A 30 3.31 -6.54 3.75
N HIS A 31 2.69 -5.52 4.34
CA HIS A 31 3.42 -4.42 4.99
C HIS A 31 4.19 -4.88 6.23
N GLN A 32 3.67 -5.85 6.98
CA GLN A 32 4.41 -6.45 8.09
C GLN A 32 5.61 -7.24 7.56
N LEU A 33 5.43 -8.08 6.54
CA LEU A 33 6.51 -8.90 6.00
C LEU A 33 7.64 -8.07 5.39
N SER A 34 7.36 -6.94 4.73
CA SER A 34 8.44 -6.08 4.19
C SER A 34 9.27 -5.46 5.30
N ARG A 35 8.65 -4.97 6.39
CA ARG A 35 9.40 -4.49 7.57
C ARG A 35 10.18 -5.61 8.24
N PHE A 36 9.60 -6.80 8.32
CA PHE A 36 10.29 -7.98 8.83
C PHE A 36 11.48 -8.38 7.95
N GLN A 37 11.41 -8.28 6.62
CA GLN A 37 12.57 -8.55 5.76
C GLN A 37 13.66 -7.48 5.89
N ASP A 38 13.29 -6.21 6.00
CA ASP A 38 14.26 -5.12 6.20
C ASP A 38 14.99 -5.26 7.55
N ASP A 39 14.28 -5.66 8.62
CA ASP A 39 14.88 -5.87 9.95
C ASP A 39 15.79 -7.12 10.03
N PHE A 40 15.54 -8.15 9.21
CA PHE A 40 16.35 -9.39 9.18
C PHE A 40 17.43 -9.41 8.09
N GLY A 41 17.39 -8.50 7.12
CA GLY A 41 18.39 -8.37 6.05
C GLY A 41 19.65 -7.58 6.43
N SER A 42 19.70 -7.04 7.65
CA SER A 42 20.85 -6.30 8.21
C SER A 42 21.65 -7.09 9.27
N LEU A 43 21.51 -8.42 9.33
CA LEU A 43 22.29 -9.32 10.18
C LEU A 43 23.38 -10.05 9.38
#